data_AF-F4N0I1-F1
#
_entry.id   AF-F4N0I1-F1
#
_cell.length_a   1.000
_cell.length_b   1.000
_cell.length_c   1.000
_cell.angle_alpha   90.00
_cell.angle_beta   90.00
_cell.angle_gamma   90.00
#
_symmetry.space_group_name_H-M   'P 1'
#
loop_
_entity.id
_entity.type
_entity.pdbx_description
1 polymer ?
#
loop_
_entity_poly.entity_id
_entity_poly.type
_entity_poly.pdbx_seq_one_letter_code
_entity_poly.pdbx_strand_id
1 'polypeptide(L)'
;MDHKFLDYYNKELTFMREMAQEFADKHPKIAGRLGMHGIEVADPYVERLIESFCFLSARTQIKLDAEFPKFTQRLLDIVYPNYNSPTPSMGVIQLKPNLKEGDLTQGYNVPRGSSFFTHIAPGETTRCEFRSGQDVGLWPLEITEARLSSIPPDMPNLEKHRIAYHRLKVPCALS
;
A
#
# COMPACT_ATOMS: atom_id res chain seq x y z
N MET A 1 3.82 -24.48 -19.29
CA MET A 1 4.67 -24.62 -18.08
C MET A 1 4.93 -23.23 -17.57
N ASP A 2 4.62 -22.97 -16.30
CA ASP A 2 4.73 -21.64 -15.69
C ASP A 2 6.22 -21.28 -15.48
N HIS A 3 6.67 -20.10 -15.89
CA HIS A 3 8.09 -19.71 -15.82
C HIS A 3 8.60 -19.79 -14.37
N LYS A 4 7.75 -19.38 -13.43
CA LYS A 4 8.02 -19.47 -12.00
C LYS A 4 8.31 -20.90 -11.55
N PHE A 5 7.60 -21.91 -12.05
CA PHE A 5 7.85 -23.29 -11.64
C PHE A 5 9.24 -23.77 -12.05
N LEU A 6 9.67 -23.41 -13.26
CA LEU A 6 10.98 -23.77 -13.80
C LEU A 6 12.12 -23.19 -12.94
N ASP A 7 11.96 -21.95 -12.47
CA ASP A 7 12.95 -21.29 -11.62
C ASP A 7 13.14 -22.02 -10.28
N TYR A 8 12.04 -22.41 -9.63
CA TYR A 8 12.08 -23.20 -8.38
C TYR A 8 12.66 -24.60 -8.62
N TYR A 9 12.26 -25.26 -9.71
CA TYR A 9 12.79 -26.57 -10.07
C TYR A 9 14.31 -26.52 -10.27
N ASN A 10 14.81 -25.55 -11.04
CA ASN A 10 16.25 -25.39 -11.26
C ASN A 10 17.00 -25.06 -9.97
N LYS A 11 16.40 -24.23 -9.10
CA LYS A 11 16.99 -23.92 -7.79
C LYS A 11 17.11 -25.16 -6.90
N GLU A 12 16.06 -25.97 -6.82
CA GLU A 12 16.07 -27.24 -6.08
C GLU A 12 17.05 -28.25 -6.70
N LEU A 13 17.16 -28.30 -8.02
CA LEU A 13 18.09 -29.17 -8.73
C LEU A 13 19.55 -28.80 -8.46
N THR A 14 19.88 -27.50 -8.47
CA THR A 14 21.21 -27.02 -8.06
C THR A 14 21.50 -27.36 -6.61
N PHE A 15 20.57 -27.08 -5.70
CA PHE A 15 20.70 -27.40 -4.28
C PHE A 15 20.94 -28.90 -4.05
N MET A 16 20.15 -29.77 -4.69
CA MET A 16 20.29 -31.21 -4.56
C MET A 16 21.61 -31.73 -5.13
N ARG A 17 22.14 -31.13 -6.21
CA ARG A 17 23.46 -31.48 -6.75
C ARG A 17 24.59 -31.10 -5.81
N GLU A 18 24.54 -29.90 -5.22
CA GLU A 18 25.51 -29.46 -4.21
C GLU A 18 25.49 -30.38 -2.97
N MET A 19 24.29 -30.72 -2.49
CA MET A 19 24.12 -31.67 -1.37
C MET A 19 24.58 -33.08 -1.71
N ALA A 20 24.34 -33.56 -2.93
CA ALA A 20 24.80 -34.87 -3.39
C ALA A 20 26.33 -34.94 -3.46
N GLN A 21 26.98 -33.86 -3.88
CA GLN A 21 28.44 -33.76 -3.86
C GLN A 21 28.99 -33.84 -2.44
N GLU A 22 28.43 -33.07 -1.51
CA GLU A 22 28.85 -33.11 -0.10
C GLU A 22 28.63 -34.50 0.53
N PHE A 23 27.53 -35.17 0.16
CA PHE A 23 27.27 -36.55 0.56
C PHE A 23 28.31 -37.52 -0.01
N ALA A 24 28.72 -37.34 -1.27
CA ALA A 24 29.73 -38.18 -1.90
C ALA A 24 31.10 -38.05 -1.25
N ASP A 25 31.49 -36.84 -0.88
CA ASP A 25 32.76 -36.56 -0.19
C ASP A 25 32.78 -37.19 1.22
N LYS A 26 31.66 -37.12 1.93
CA LYS A 26 31.52 -37.70 3.29
C LYS A 26 31.38 -39.22 3.29
N HIS A 27 30.76 -39.79 2.25
CA HIS A 27 30.41 -41.22 2.20
C HIS A 27 30.82 -41.88 0.87
N PRO A 28 32.13 -41.91 0.54
CA PRO A 28 32.60 -42.35 -0.78
C PRO A 28 32.22 -43.80 -1.12
N LYS A 29 32.20 -44.70 -0.12
CA LYS A 29 31.79 -46.09 -0.33
C LYS A 29 30.31 -46.23 -0.74
N ILE A 30 29.44 -45.37 -0.21
CA ILE A 30 28.00 -45.42 -0.50
C ILE A 30 27.73 -44.71 -1.83
N ALA A 31 28.33 -43.54 -2.02
CA ALA A 31 28.24 -42.75 -3.25
C ALA A 31 28.73 -43.53 -4.48
N GLY A 32 29.83 -44.27 -4.36
CA GLY A 32 30.31 -45.16 -5.44
C GLY A 32 29.29 -46.25 -5.83
N ARG A 33 28.49 -46.76 -4.88
CA ARG A 33 27.41 -47.72 -5.18
C ARG A 33 26.20 -47.07 -5.84
N LEU A 34 26.02 -45.77 -5.66
CA LEU A 34 24.94 -44.97 -6.27
C LEU A 34 25.37 -44.29 -7.58
N GLY A 35 26.60 -44.55 -8.05
CA GLY A 35 27.15 -43.91 -9.25
C GLY A 35 27.43 -42.41 -9.08
N MET A 36 27.46 -41.88 -7.87
CA MET A 36 27.70 -40.46 -7.60
C MET A 36 29.20 -40.16 -7.60
N HIS A 37 29.66 -39.37 -8.57
CA HIS A 37 31.06 -38.96 -8.69
C HIS A 37 31.13 -37.43 -8.80
N GLY A 38 31.35 -36.76 -7.66
CA GLY A 38 31.31 -35.30 -7.59
C GLY A 38 29.90 -34.77 -7.88
N ILE A 39 29.76 -33.88 -8.87
CA ILE A 39 28.49 -33.24 -9.24
C ILE A 39 27.64 -34.14 -10.16
N GLU A 40 28.28 -35.07 -10.88
CA GLU A 40 27.60 -35.92 -11.86
C GLU A 40 27.17 -37.25 -11.24
N VAL A 41 25.93 -37.64 -11.52
CA VAL A 41 25.36 -38.93 -11.13
C VAL A 41 25.34 -39.82 -12.36
N ALA A 42 26.20 -40.84 -12.38
CA ALA A 42 26.37 -41.72 -13.53
C ALA A 42 25.21 -42.72 -13.70
N ASP A 43 24.46 -43.01 -12.62
CA ASP A 43 23.28 -43.88 -12.68
C ASP A 43 22.03 -43.08 -13.11
N PRO A 44 21.44 -43.38 -14.29
CA PRO A 44 20.26 -42.66 -14.78
C PRO A 44 19.04 -42.78 -13.86
N TYR A 45 18.89 -43.89 -13.14
CA TYR A 45 17.75 -44.09 -12.24
C TYR A 45 17.86 -43.20 -11.00
N VAL A 46 19.07 -43.07 -10.45
CA VAL A 46 19.34 -42.17 -9.32
C VAL A 46 19.17 -40.72 -9.76
N GLU A 47 19.67 -40.36 -10.94
CA GLU A 47 19.50 -39.02 -11.50
C GLU A 47 18.01 -38.68 -11.70
N ARG A 48 17.22 -39.56 -12.32
CA ARG A 48 15.77 -39.33 -12.48
C ARG A 48 15.02 -39.29 -11.15
N LEU A 49 15.48 -40.04 -10.15
CA LEU A 49 14.90 -39.99 -8.81
C LEU A 49 15.17 -38.64 -8.13
N ILE A 50 16.38 -38.09 -8.27
CA ILE A 50 16.72 -36.75 -7.78
C ILE A 50 15.87 -35.71 -8.48
N GLU A 51 15.75 -35.75 -9.81
CA GLU A 51 14.90 -34.83 -10.56
C GLU A 51 13.43 -34.91 -10.16
N SER A 52 12.91 -36.12 -9.97
CA SER A 52 11.52 -36.33 -9.51
C SER A 52 11.30 -35.75 -8.12
N PHE A 53 12.28 -35.89 -7.24
CA PHE A 53 12.27 -35.27 -5.92
C PHE A 53 12.32 -33.74 -6.01
N CYS A 54 13.20 -33.17 -6.82
CA CYS A 54 13.26 -31.72 -7.07
C CYS A 54 11.94 -31.18 -7.61
N PHE A 55 11.28 -31.92 -8.50
CA PHE A 55 9.96 -31.57 -9.02
C PHE A 55 8.90 -31.49 -7.91
N LEU A 56 8.89 -32.46 -6.98
CA LEU A 56 7.96 -32.45 -5.85
C LEU A 56 8.30 -31.34 -4.84
N SER A 57 9.59 -31.16 -4.52
CA SER A 57 10.09 -30.14 -3.60
C SER A 57 9.75 -28.74 -4.12
N ALA A 58 10.01 -28.46 -5.39
CA ALA A 58 9.69 -27.18 -6.02
C ALA A 58 8.21 -26.81 -5.90
N ARG A 59 7.29 -27.77 -6.06
CA ARG A 59 5.85 -27.53 -5.85
C ARG A 59 5.52 -27.19 -4.40
N THR A 60 6.23 -27.80 -3.46
CA THR A 60 6.06 -27.54 -2.03
C THR A 60 6.56 -26.14 -1.68
N GLN A 61 7.74 -25.75 -2.16
CA GLN A 61 8.30 -24.41 -1.97
C GLN A 61 7.39 -23.32 -2.53
N ILE A 62 6.85 -23.51 -3.74
CA ILE A 62 5.90 -22.56 -4.33
C ILE A 62 4.66 -22.39 -3.45
N LYS A 63 4.14 -23.47 -2.86
CA LYS A 63 2.99 -23.40 -1.95
C LYS A 63 3.35 -22.69 -0.64
N LEU A 64 4.51 -22.97 -0.05
CA LEU A 64 4.97 -22.31 1.17
C LEU A 64 5.13 -20.80 0.95
N ASP A 65 5.80 -20.40 -0.12
CA ASP A 65 6.01 -18.99 -0.45
C ASP A 65 4.70 -18.26 -0.75
N ALA A 66 3.72 -18.94 -1.34
CA ALA A 66 2.40 -18.36 -1.59
C ALA A 66 1.58 -18.12 -0.31
N GLU A 67 1.82 -18.89 0.76
CA GLU A 67 1.11 -18.75 2.04
C GLU A 67 1.75 -17.71 2.97
N PHE A 68 3.04 -17.43 2.81
CA PHE A 68 3.77 -16.52 3.69
C PHE A 68 3.19 -15.09 3.75
N PRO A 69 2.82 -14.43 2.63
CA PRO A 69 2.20 -13.10 2.68
C PRO A 69 0.87 -13.10 3.43
N LYS A 70 0.04 -14.14 3.25
CA LYS A 70 -1.23 -14.27 3.96
C LYS A 70 -1.02 -14.39 5.46
N PHE A 71 -0.05 -15.19 5.88
CA PHE A 71 0.31 -15.33 7.28
C PHE A 71 0.71 -13.97 7.91
N THR A 72 1.62 -13.24 7.27
CA THR A 72 2.05 -11.93 7.78
C THR A 72 0.92 -10.89 7.83
N GLN A 73 0.04 -10.87 6.84
CA GLN A 73 -1.16 -10.01 6.85
C GLN A 73 -2.08 -10.34 8.03
N ARG A 74 -2.36 -11.63 8.28
CA ARG A 74 -3.18 -12.06 9.42
C ARG A 74 -2.56 -11.71 10.76
N LEU A 75 -1.23 -11.79 10.88
CA LEU A 75 -0.54 -11.37 12.08
C LEU A 75 -0.69 -9.85 12.30
N LEU A 76 -0.57 -9.05 11.24
CA LEU A 76 -0.79 -7.60 11.30
C LEU A 76 -2.23 -7.24 11.67
N ASP A 77 -3.23 -8.01 11.22
CA ASP A 77 -4.63 -7.81 11.60
C ASP A 77 -4.84 -7.93 13.13
N ILE A 78 -4.00 -8.70 13.83
CA ILE A 78 -4.07 -8.88 15.28
C ILE A 78 -3.26 -7.81 16.03
N VAL A 79 -2.04 -7.54 15.56
CA VAL A 79 -1.10 -6.65 16.27
C VAL A 79 -1.40 -5.18 15.99
N TYR A 80 -1.73 -4.82 14.74
CA TYR A 80 -1.98 -3.43 14.34
C TYR A 80 -3.04 -3.34 13.23
N PRO A 81 -4.34 -3.49 13.58
CA PRO A 81 -5.44 -3.60 12.60
C PRO A 81 -5.55 -2.41 11.63
N ASN A 82 -5.16 -1.22 12.09
CA ASN A 82 -5.25 0.01 11.31
C ASN A 82 -4.27 0.05 10.12
N TYR A 83 -3.24 -0.79 10.08
CA TYR A 83 -2.25 -0.81 8.99
C TYR A 83 -2.79 -1.42 7.71
N ASN A 84 -3.62 -2.46 7.84
CA ASN A 84 -4.26 -3.14 6.72
C ASN A 84 -5.63 -2.52 6.38
N SER A 85 -6.07 -1.51 7.13
CA SER A 85 -7.36 -0.87 6.90
C SER A 85 -7.30 0.03 5.65
N PRO A 86 -8.22 -0.12 4.68
CA PRO A 86 -8.24 0.73 3.50
C PRO A 86 -8.52 2.19 3.90
N THR A 87 -7.82 3.13 3.26
CA THR A 87 -8.09 4.55 3.45
C THR A 87 -9.37 4.92 2.70
N PRO A 88 -10.41 5.45 3.37
CA PRO A 88 -11.63 5.84 2.70
C PRO A 88 -11.39 7.05 1.78
N SER A 89 -12.26 7.21 0.78
CA SER A 89 -12.29 8.42 -0.04
C SER A 89 -12.58 9.65 0.84
N MET A 90 -11.82 10.72 0.64
CA MET A 90 -11.95 11.98 1.38
C MET A 90 -11.91 13.15 0.40
N GLY A 91 -12.65 14.21 0.71
CA GLY A 91 -12.73 15.41 -0.12
C GLY A 91 -13.07 16.65 0.69
N VAL A 92 -12.91 17.82 0.06
CA VAL A 92 -13.28 19.11 0.63
C VAL A 92 -14.59 19.56 0.00
N ILE A 93 -15.55 19.96 0.82
CA ILE A 93 -16.87 20.45 0.38
C ILE A 93 -17.00 21.90 0.81
N GLN A 94 -17.47 22.75 -0.10
CA GLN A 94 -17.84 24.12 0.22
C GLN A 94 -19.32 24.18 0.58
N LEU A 95 -19.63 24.69 1.77
CA LEU A 95 -21.01 24.94 2.21
C LEU A 95 -21.32 26.42 2.03
N LYS A 96 -22.38 26.74 1.30
CA LYS A 96 -22.86 28.11 1.12
C LYS A 96 -24.18 28.27 1.88
N PRO A 97 -24.26 29.18 2.87
CA PRO A 97 -25.51 29.41 3.57
C PRO A 97 -26.54 30.04 2.62
N ASN A 98 -27.80 29.64 2.75
CA ASN A 98 -28.88 30.28 2.02
C ASN A 98 -29.23 31.62 2.70
N LEU A 99 -28.90 32.74 2.07
CA LEU A 99 -29.15 34.07 2.63
C LEU A 99 -30.64 34.43 2.73
N LYS A 100 -31.52 33.66 2.09
CA LYS A 100 -32.97 33.90 2.08
C LYS A 100 -33.72 33.13 3.18
N GLU A 101 -33.09 32.13 3.77
CA GLU A 101 -33.73 31.20 4.71
C GLU A 101 -32.91 31.07 6.00
N GLY A 102 -33.54 31.31 7.14
CA GLY A 102 -32.95 31.15 8.46
C GLY A 102 -32.39 32.44 9.06
N ASP A 103 -32.34 32.49 10.40
CA ASP A 103 -31.65 33.54 11.13
C ASP A 103 -30.16 33.17 11.24
N LEU A 104 -29.35 33.77 10.36
CA LEU A 104 -27.89 33.56 10.31
C LEU A 104 -27.12 34.54 11.20
N THR A 105 -27.80 35.40 11.97
CA THR A 105 -27.15 36.41 12.82
C THR A 105 -26.29 35.78 13.92
N GLN A 106 -26.67 34.60 14.40
CA GLN A 106 -25.91 33.83 15.40
C GLN A 106 -24.97 32.78 14.78
N GLY A 107 -24.92 32.69 13.44
CA GLY A 107 -24.23 31.63 12.72
C GLY A 107 -25.01 30.30 12.75
N TYR A 108 -24.94 29.54 11.66
CA TYR A 108 -25.58 28.23 11.57
C TYR A 108 -24.56 27.11 11.78
N ASN A 109 -24.72 26.30 12.83
CA ASN A 109 -23.79 25.22 13.11
C ASN A 109 -24.16 23.93 12.37
N VAL A 110 -23.24 23.43 11.55
CA VAL A 110 -23.31 22.11 10.92
C VAL A 110 -22.53 21.14 11.81
N PRO A 111 -23.20 20.21 12.50
CA PRO A 111 -22.53 19.31 13.42
C PRO A 111 -21.62 18.32 12.69
N ARG A 112 -20.59 17.84 13.38
CA ARG A 112 -19.77 16.71 12.99
C ARG A 112 -20.66 15.50 12.69
N GLY A 113 -20.33 14.76 11.63
CA GLY A 113 -21.09 13.60 11.20
C GLY A 113 -22.27 13.91 10.29
N SER A 114 -22.48 15.18 9.91
CA SER A 114 -23.50 15.58 8.93
C SER A 114 -23.24 14.89 7.58
N SER A 115 -24.27 14.24 7.02
CA SER A 115 -24.15 13.46 5.79
C SER A 115 -24.26 14.32 4.53
N PHE A 116 -23.36 14.06 3.57
CA PHE A 116 -23.36 14.62 2.23
C PHE A 116 -23.42 13.49 1.21
N PHE A 117 -24.27 13.64 0.19
CA PHE A 117 -24.47 12.59 -0.81
C PHE A 117 -24.00 13.06 -2.17
N THR A 118 -23.29 12.18 -2.89
CA THR A 118 -22.96 12.43 -4.29
C THR A 118 -24.13 12.12 -5.20
N HIS A 119 -24.03 12.59 -6.44
CA HIS A 119 -24.81 11.99 -7.52
C HIS A 119 -24.37 10.54 -7.74
N ILE A 120 -25.26 9.73 -8.30
CA ILE A 120 -24.95 8.35 -8.69
C ILE A 120 -24.02 8.42 -9.91
N ALA A 121 -22.85 7.80 -9.79
CA ALA A 121 -21.90 7.77 -10.90
C ALA A 121 -22.43 6.88 -12.05
N PRO A 122 -22.07 7.15 -13.31
CA PRO A 122 -22.46 6.31 -14.44
C PRO A 122 -22.00 4.87 -14.23
N GLY A 123 -22.93 3.91 -14.29
CA GLY A 123 -22.65 2.48 -14.10
C GLY A 123 -22.74 1.98 -12.66
N GLU A 124 -23.02 2.86 -11.69
CA GLU A 124 -23.26 2.48 -10.30
C GLU A 124 -24.74 2.57 -9.93
N THR A 125 -25.15 1.80 -8.91
CA THR A 125 -26.54 1.76 -8.41
C THR A 125 -26.71 2.53 -7.10
N THR A 126 -25.61 2.84 -6.42
CA THR A 126 -25.61 3.44 -5.07
C THR A 126 -24.86 4.76 -5.05
N ARG A 127 -25.42 5.77 -4.39
CA ARG A 127 -24.73 7.05 -4.12
C ARG A 127 -23.68 6.88 -3.02
N CYS A 128 -22.58 7.62 -3.11
CA CYS A 128 -21.62 7.70 -2.00
C CYS A 128 -22.13 8.64 -0.92
N GLU A 129 -21.97 8.25 0.35
CA GLU A 129 -22.21 9.09 1.53
C GLU A 129 -20.86 9.51 2.12
N PHE A 130 -20.68 10.82 2.28
CA PHE A 130 -19.58 11.43 3.03
C PHE A 130 -20.12 12.04 4.32
N ARG A 131 -19.27 12.18 5.34
CA ARG A 131 -19.64 12.79 6.61
C ARG A 131 -18.67 13.89 7.00
N SER A 132 -19.16 14.98 7.60
CA SER A 132 -18.29 16.03 8.13
C SER A 132 -17.38 15.48 9.24
N GLY A 133 -16.08 15.79 9.15
CA GLY A 133 -15.10 15.38 10.15
C GLY A 133 -15.11 16.24 11.42
N GLN A 134 -15.75 17.41 11.38
CA GLN A 134 -15.74 18.42 12.43
C GLN A 134 -17.04 19.25 12.41
N ASP A 135 -17.29 19.97 13.51
CA ASP A 135 -18.33 20.99 13.58
C ASP A 135 -17.92 22.21 12.75
N VAL A 136 -18.87 22.76 11.98
CA VAL A 136 -18.62 23.89 11.08
C VAL A 136 -19.68 24.96 11.30
N GLY A 137 -19.28 26.13 11.80
CA GLY A 137 -20.12 27.31 11.86
C GLY A 137 -20.19 28.04 10.52
N LEU A 138 -21.38 28.12 9.92
CA LEU A 138 -21.65 28.87 8.70
C LEU A 138 -22.06 30.29 9.04
N TRP A 139 -21.34 31.24 8.46
CA TRP A 139 -21.63 32.67 8.56
C TRP A 139 -22.00 33.21 7.18
N PRO A 140 -22.86 34.24 7.10
CA PRO A 140 -23.21 34.90 5.84
C PRO A 140 -22.08 35.84 5.38
N LEU A 141 -20.85 35.34 5.37
CA LEU A 141 -19.64 36.05 4.98
C LEU A 141 -19.02 35.35 3.78
N GLU A 142 -18.64 36.13 2.78
CA GLU A 142 -17.92 35.65 1.61
C GLU A 142 -16.57 36.36 1.53
N ILE A 143 -15.53 35.58 1.28
CA ILE A 143 -14.21 36.14 1.00
C ILE A 143 -14.24 36.62 -0.45
N THR A 144 -14.33 37.93 -0.65
CA THR A 144 -14.39 38.56 -1.98
C THR A 144 -13.02 38.68 -2.62
N GLU A 145 -11.98 38.89 -1.80
CA GLU A 145 -10.63 39.12 -2.28
C GLU A 145 -9.60 38.68 -1.24
N ALA A 146 -8.52 38.06 -1.71
CA ALA A 146 -7.33 37.80 -0.92
C ALA A 146 -6.10 38.25 -1.72
N ARG A 147 -5.34 39.20 -1.18
CA ARG A 147 -4.08 39.69 -1.78
C ARG A 147 -2.91 39.32 -0.91
N LEU A 148 -1.81 38.90 -1.54
CA LEU A 148 -0.53 38.78 -0.88
C LEU A 148 0.15 40.16 -0.89
N SER A 149 0.23 40.81 0.27
CA SER A 149 0.95 42.08 0.44
C SER A 149 2.19 41.91 1.31
N SER A 150 3.07 42.92 1.30
CA SER A 150 4.05 43.07 2.38
C SER A 150 3.33 43.26 3.71
N ILE A 151 4.00 42.91 4.80
CA ILE A 151 3.49 43.08 6.17
C ILE A 151 3.05 44.54 6.36
N PRO A 152 1.78 44.79 6.74
CA PRO A 152 1.33 46.14 7.09
C PRO A 152 2.16 46.68 8.27
N PRO A 153 2.68 47.93 8.18
CA PRO A 153 3.57 48.48 9.20
C PRO A 153 2.88 48.70 10.56
N ASP A 154 1.55 48.80 10.59
CA ASP A 154 0.76 49.16 11.78
C ASP A 154 0.30 47.96 12.61
N MET A 155 0.69 46.73 12.23
CA MET A 155 0.15 45.52 12.84
C MET A 155 1.22 44.88 13.75
N PRO A 156 1.03 44.87 15.09
CA PRO A 156 2.06 44.40 16.01
C PRO A 156 2.26 42.88 15.93
N ASN A 157 3.51 42.44 16.14
CA ASN A 157 3.87 41.03 16.39
C ASN A 157 3.77 40.06 15.18
N LEU A 158 4.05 40.53 13.95
CA LEU A 158 4.05 39.67 12.74
C LEU A 158 5.37 38.93 12.45
N GLU A 159 6.43 39.12 13.25
CA GLU A 159 7.72 38.46 12.97
C GLU A 159 7.65 36.92 12.98
N LYS A 160 6.74 36.35 13.78
CA LYS A 160 6.52 34.88 13.84
C LYS A 160 5.85 34.30 12.59
N HIS A 161 5.17 35.12 11.81
CA HIS A 161 4.42 34.71 10.60
C HIS A 161 5.16 35.09 9.31
N ARG A 162 6.45 35.46 9.42
CA ARG A 162 7.27 35.90 8.30
C ARG A 162 7.61 34.71 7.39
N ILE A 163 6.81 34.52 6.35
CA ILE A 163 7.10 33.53 5.30
C ILE A 163 8.28 34.06 4.49
N ALA A 164 9.36 33.29 4.41
CA ALA A 164 10.51 33.68 3.61
C ALA A 164 10.13 33.68 2.12
N TYR A 165 10.22 34.85 1.47
CA TYR A 165 9.79 35.09 0.09
C TYR A 165 10.31 34.06 -0.94
N HIS A 166 11.46 33.43 -0.70
CA HIS A 166 12.02 32.40 -1.58
C HIS A 166 11.23 31.07 -1.61
N ARG A 167 10.31 30.83 -0.65
CA ARG A 167 9.47 29.61 -0.61
C ARG A 167 8.15 29.75 -1.36
N LEU A 168 7.76 30.94 -1.79
CA LEU A 168 6.50 31.18 -2.49
C LEU A 168 6.71 31.07 -4.01
N LYS A 169 6.86 29.83 -4.50
CA LYS A 169 6.74 29.52 -5.94
C LYS A 169 5.33 29.02 -6.24
N VAL A 170 4.35 29.91 -6.23
CA VAL A 170 3.05 29.62 -6.84
C VAL A 170 2.71 30.82 -7.73
N PRO A 171 2.64 30.64 -9.07
CA PRO A 171 2.12 31.68 -9.94
C PRO A 171 0.63 31.81 -9.65
N CYS A 172 0.25 32.86 -8.92
CA CYS A 172 -1.15 33.24 -8.78
C CYS A 172 -1.56 33.94 -10.08
N ALA A 173 -1.99 33.16 -11.08
CA ALA A 173 -2.63 33.69 -12.27
C ALA A 173 -4.08 34.03 -11.91
N LEU A 174 -4.33 35.32 -11.70
CA LEU A 174 -5.68 35.89 -11.60
C LEU A 174 -6.21 36.10 -13.02
N SER A 175 -7.35 35.48 -13.33
CA SER A 175 -8.22 35.83 -14.47
C SER A 175 -9.59 36.19 -13.93
#